data_AF-A0A4Q3Y538-F1
#
_entry.id   AF-A0A4Q3Y538-F1
#
_cell.length_a   1.000
_cell.length_b   1.000
_cell.length_c   1.000
_cell.angle_alpha   90.00
_cell.angle_beta   90.00
_cell.angle_gamma   90.00
#
_symmetry.space_group_name_H-M   'P 1'
#
loop_
_entity.id
_entity.type
_entity.pdbx_description
1 polymer ?
#
loop_
_entity_poly.entity_id
_entity_poly.type
_entity_poly.pdbx_seq_one_letter_code
_entity_poly.pdbx_strand_id
1 'polypeptide(L)'
;MRDFSLSQQVVQRAINDLKTEGLIDAHVGRGTFFTKNKRAEGGESVQSPSSNKHDNAPRSVIMLRRSSSNLRGRVVLESLQHRLNSDGHVTLEVGYSDPEHAKQVLHTLPRFDACIVQNSFDIMPVEMISAIRRKTDTIIVDGAWLVGTDIDAVGFEWGQSVETAVRRLMSSGHDCIHYVTTASFFLANEMGLHRWRNLRDTAELADVIRPEIKIARLPTKDYEEAVVAAIVSAVSE
;
A
#
# COMPACT_ATOMS: atom_id res chain seq x y z
N MET A 1 28.68 -21.66 -14.19
CA MET A 1 29.92 -22.20 -14.80
C MET A 1 31.14 -21.39 -14.38
N ARG A 2 31.20 -20.07 -14.64
CA ARG A 2 32.29 -19.19 -14.16
C ARG A 2 32.37 -19.08 -12.64
N ASP A 3 31.23 -19.05 -11.96
CA ASP A 3 31.20 -18.84 -10.50
C ASP A 3 31.57 -20.10 -9.69
N PHE A 4 31.64 -21.26 -10.34
CA PHE A 4 31.89 -22.55 -9.68
C PHE A 4 33.02 -23.37 -10.33
N SER A 5 33.70 -22.84 -11.36
CA SER A 5 34.78 -23.53 -12.09
C SER A 5 34.44 -24.95 -12.58
N LEU A 6 33.15 -25.23 -12.83
CA LEU A 6 32.67 -26.54 -13.31
C LEU A 6 32.55 -26.57 -14.83
N SER A 7 32.91 -27.70 -15.42
CA SER A 7 32.75 -27.92 -16.85
C SER A 7 31.26 -27.99 -17.22
N GLN A 8 30.95 -27.53 -18.44
CA GLN A 8 29.57 -27.52 -18.95
C GLN A 8 28.94 -28.92 -18.95
N GLN A 9 29.73 -29.96 -19.21
CA GLN A 9 29.27 -31.34 -19.20
C GLN A 9 28.79 -31.79 -17.80
N VAL A 10 29.46 -31.33 -16.73
CA VAL A 10 29.05 -31.65 -15.35
C VAL A 10 27.72 -30.97 -15.02
N VAL A 11 27.56 -29.70 -15.40
CA VAL A 11 26.30 -28.96 -15.21
C VAL A 11 25.15 -29.60 -15.99
N GLN A 12 25.40 -30.01 -17.23
CA GLN A 12 24.38 -30.65 -18.08
C GLN A 12 23.93 -31.99 -17.51
N ARG A 13 24.86 -32.77 -16.96
CA ARG A 13 24.55 -34.06 -16.32
C ARG A 13 23.67 -33.87 -15.08
N ALA A 14 24.03 -32.95 -14.19
CA ALA A 14 23.24 -32.65 -13.00
C ALA A 14 21.80 -32.18 -13.33
N ILE A 15 21.64 -31.34 -14.37
CA ILE A 15 20.30 -30.91 -14.83
C ILE A 15 19.50 -32.09 -15.39
N ASN A 16 20.14 -32.99 -16.15
CA ASN A 16 19.45 -34.16 -16.69
C ASN A 16 19.02 -35.13 -15.57
N ASP A 17 19.82 -35.29 -14.53
CA ASP A 17 19.48 -36.15 -13.38
C ASP A 17 18.26 -35.59 -12.64
N LEU A 18 18.24 -34.28 -12.33
CA LEU A 18 17.10 -33.60 -11.72
C LEU A 18 15.82 -33.63 -12.58
N LYS A 19 15.97 -33.61 -13.91
CA LYS A 19 14.85 -33.76 -14.85
C LYS A 19 14.31 -35.19 -14.84
N THR A 20 15.19 -36.18 -14.80
CA THR A 20 14.83 -37.61 -14.69
C THR A 20 14.11 -37.89 -13.37
N GLU A 21 14.51 -37.23 -12.29
CA GLU A 21 13.87 -37.30 -10.98
C GLU A 21 12.53 -36.53 -10.91
N GLY A 22 12.15 -35.81 -11.98
CA GLY A 22 10.91 -35.05 -12.02
C GLY A 22 10.88 -33.86 -11.06
N LEU A 23 12.06 -33.39 -10.63
CA LEU A 23 12.20 -32.23 -9.75
C LEU A 23 12.26 -30.92 -10.53
N ILE A 24 12.67 -30.99 -11.79
CA ILE A 24 12.70 -29.83 -12.68
C ILE A 24 12.16 -30.16 -14.08
N ASP A 25 11.67 -29.13 -14.74
CA ASP A 25 11.36 -29.14 -16.17
C ASP A 25 12.10 -28.00 -16.87
N ALA A 26 12.93 -28.36 -17.85
CA ALA A 26 13.82 -27.44 -18.56
C ALA A 26 13.41 -27.28 -20.02
N HIS A 27 13.13 -26.03 -20.42
CA HIS A 27 12.70 -25.64 -21.76
C HIS A 27 13.75 -24.73 -22.43
N VAL A 28 14.25 -25.12 -23.60
CA VAL A 28 15.20 -24.31 -24.38
C VAL A 28 14.56 -22.96 -24.71
N GLY A 29 15.20 -21.86 -24.29
CA GLY A 29 14.72 -20.48 -24.49
C GLY A 29 13.73 -19.96 -23.43
N ARG A 30 13.21 -20.80 -22.54
CA ARG A 30 12.27 -20.39 -21.47
C ARG A 30 12.80 -20.59 -20.05
N GLY A 31 13.91 -21.31 -19.90
CA GLY A 31 14.57 -21.56 -18.62
C GLY A 31 14.19 -22.90 -17.98
N THR A 32 14.58 -23.09 -16.73
CA THR A 32 14.35 -24.31 -15.94
C THR A 32 13.44 -24.01 -14.77
N PHE A 33 12.42 -24.84 -14.57
CA PHE A 33 11.36 -24.67 -13.58
C PHE A 33 11.35 -25.86 -12.62
N PHE A 34 10.98 -25.66 -11.35
CA PHE A 34 10.86 -26.75 -10.38
C PHE A 34 9.44 -27.33 -10.36
N THR A 35 9.32 -28.65 -10.43
CA THR A 35 8.03 -29.36 -10.47
C THR A 35 7.69 -29.93 -9.09
N LYS A 36 6.52 -29.55 -8.55
CA LYS A 36 6.03 -30.03 -7.25
C LYS A 36 5.61 -31.51 -7.39
N ASN A 37 6.22 -32.39 -6.60
CA ASN A 37 6.03 -33.84 -6.59
C ASN A 37 4.56 -34.26 -6.79
N LYS A 38 4.23 -34.83 -7.97
CA LYS A 38 3.03 -35.65 -8.18
C LYS A 38 3.39 -37.10 -7.84
N ARG A 39 3.36 -37.46 -6.57
CA ARG A 39 3.24 -38.85 -6.15
C ARG A 39 2.11 -38.98 -5.13
N ALA A 40 1.20 -39.90 -5.47
CA ALA A 40 -0.07 -40.27 -4.84
C ALA A 40 -1.24 -39.31 -5.07
N GLU A 41 -2.44 -39.69 -5.53
CA GLU A 41 -2.99 -40.94 -6.07
C GLU A 41 -4.34 -40.57 -6.73
N GLY A 42 -4.82 -41.38 -7.66
CA GLY A 42 -6.06 -41.15 -8.40
C GLY A 42 -7.31 -41.18 -7.53
N GLY A 43 -8.35 -40.45 -7.96
CA GLY A 43 -9.67 -40.48 -7.34
C GLY A 43 -10.52 -39.32 -7.80
N GLU A 44 -11.66 -39.63 -8.40
CA GLU A 44 -12.62 -38.71 -9.01
C GLU A 44 -13.24 -37.69 -8.04
N SER A 45 -13.74 -36.63 -8.64
CA SER A 45 -14.45 -35.48 -8.07
C SER A 45 -15.58 -35.83 -7.09
N VAL A 46 -15.53 -35.24 -5.89
CA VAL A 46 -16.73 -34.71 -5.21
C VAL A 46 -16.31 -33.42 -4.50
N GLN A 47 -16.85 -32.28 -4.96
CA GLN A 47 -16.79 -31.03 -4.21
C GLN A 47 -17.68 -31.16 -2.96
N SER A 48 -17.12 -30.91 -1.79
CA SER A 48 -17.88 -30.66 -0.56
C SER A 48 -17.37 -29.36 0.07
N PRO A 49 -18.25 -28.49 0.59
CA PRO A 49 -17.87 -27.20 1.13
C PRO A 49 -17.39 -27.39 2.57
N SER A 50 -16.08 -27.58 2.75
CA SER A 50 -15.48 -27.70 4.08
C SER A 50 -14.59 -26.50 4.40
N SER A 51 -15.13 -25.63 5.25
CA SER A 51 -14.46 -25.03 6.41
C SER A 51 -12.95 -24.76 6.29
N ASN A 52 -12.60 -23.48 6.19
CA ASN A 52 -11.35 -22.81 6.61
C ASN A 52 -10.24 -23.70 7.21
N LYS A 53 -9.64 -24.58 6.41
CA LYS A 53 -8.22 -24.88 6.54
C LYS A 53 -7.51 -23.79 5.78
N HIS A 54 -7.06 -22.76 6.48
CA HIS A 54 -6.02 -21.90 5.93
C HIS A 54 -4.87 -22.81 5.51
N ASP A 55 -4.64 -22.91 4.21
CA ASP A 55 -3.40 -23.47 3.66
C ASP A 55 -2.24 -22.73 4.33
N ASN A 56 -1.61 -23.37 5.31
CA ASN A 56 -0.50 -22.84 6.12
C ASN A 56 0.80 -22.70 5.31
N ALA A 57 0.70 -22.60 3.98
CA ALA A 57 1.82 -22.35 3.10
C ALA A 57 2.25 -20.88 3.24
N PRO A 58 3.56 -20.60 3.30
CA PRO A 58 4.06 -19.24 3.34
C PRO A 58 3.58 -18.48 2.11
N ARG A 59 2.91 -17.34 2.32
CA ARG A 59 2.42 -16.46 1.27
C ARG A 59 3.47 -15.41 0.93
N SER A 60 3.55 -15.07 -0.34
CA SER A 60 4.41 -14.02 -0.87
C SER A 60 3.65 -12.70 -0.95
N VAL A 61 4.14 -11.68 -0.25
CA VAL A 61 3.48 -10.36 -0.15
C VAL A 61 4.43 -9.28 -0.65
N ILE A 62 3.99 -8.52 -1.66
CA ILE A 62 4.71 -7.34 -2.14
C ILE A 62 4.16 -6.09 -1.47
N MET A 63 5.05 -5.23 -0.98
CA MET A 63 4.69 -3.95 -0.38
C MET A 63 5.26 -2.83 -1.25
N LEU A 64 4.41 -2.16 -2.03
CA LEU A 64 4.79 -1.04 -2.87
C LEU A 64 4.72 0.25 -2.06
N ARG A 65 5.86 0.88 -1.83
CA ARG A 65 5.94 2.15 -1.09
C ARG A 65 6.42 3.26 -2.01
N ARG A 66 5.68 4.36 -2.05
CA ARG A 66 6.18 5.58 -2.70
C ARG A 66 7.36 6.15 -1.92
N SER A 67 8.42 6.60 -2.60
CA SER A 67 9.64 7.14 -1.98
C SER A 67 9.47 8.51 -1.32
N SER A 68 8.25 9.00 -1.08
CA SER A 68 8.02 10.25 -0.35
C SER A 68 8.40 10.10 1.13
N SER A 69 8.98 11.14 1.71
CA SER A 69 9.41 11.17 3.13
C SER A 69 8.22 11.34 4.08
N ASN A 70 7.26 10.43 4.01
CA ASN A 70 6.15 10.36 4.96
C ASN A 70 6.52 9.40 6.10
N LEU A 71 6.96 9.97 7.23
CA LEU A 71 7.35 9.24 8.45
C LEU A 71 6.31 8.21 8.88
N ARG A 72 5.02 8.52 8.72
CA ARG A 72 3.91 7.65 9.13
C ARG A 72 3.85 6.35 8.33
N GLY A 73 3.97 6.45 7.00
CA GLY A 73 3.86 5.28 6.13
C GLY A 73 4.92 4.23 6.42
N ARG A 74 6.13 4.69 6.75
CA ARG A 74 7.23 3.82 7.16
C ARG A 74 6.90 2.99 8.41
N VAL A 75 6.37 3.61 9.46
CA VAL A 75 6.05 2.92 10.72
C VAL A 75 4.97 1.84 10.51
N VAL A 76 3.94 2.14 9.72
CA VAL A 76 2.85 1.19 9.43
C VAL A 76 3.37 0.00 8.63
N LEU A 77 4.14 0.23 7.56
CA LEU A 77 4.69 -0.85 6.75
C LEU A 77 5.71 -1.68 7.52
N GLU A 78 6.60 -1.09 8.31
CA GLU A 78 7.55 -1.83 9.14
C GLU A 78 6.82 -2.73 10.16
N SER A 79 5.77 -2.22 10.81
CA SER A 79 4.97 -2.99 11.76
C SER A 79 4.21 -4.14 11.06
N LEU A 80 3.66 -3.88 9.88
CA LEU A 80 2.95 -4.87 9.08
C LEU A 80 3.89 -5.95 8.57
N GLN A 81 5.07 -5.56 8.11
CA GLN A 81 6.11 -6.47 7.66
C GLN A 81 6.55 -7.39 8.80
N HIS A 82 6.77 -6.84 9.99
CA HIS A 82 7.14 -7.63 11.16
C HIS A 82 6.07 -8.69 11.49
N ARG A 83 4.80 -8.30 11.45
CA ARG A 83 3.68 -9.21 11.72
C ARG A 83 3.52 -10.30 10.65
N LEU A 84 3.63 -9.94 9.37
CA LEU A 84 3.57 -10.93 8.29
C LEU A 84 4.72 -11.93 8.37
N ASN A 85 5.92 -11.47 8.67
CA ASN A 85 7.09 -12.34 8.85
C ASN A 85 6.96 -13.21 10.10
N SER A 86 6.41 -12.71 11.21
CA SER A 86 6.16 -13.52 12.42
C SER A 86 5.14 -14.62 12.17
N ASP A 87 4.20 -14.39 11.26
CA ASP A 87 3.18 -15.36 10.83
C ASP A 87 3.72 -16.32 9.75
N GLY A 88 5.01 -16.24 9.41
CA GLY A 88 5.70 -17.14 8.48
C GLY A 88 5.51 -16.80 7.01
N HIS A 89 5.08 -15.58 6.68
CA HIS A 89 4.97 -15.10 5.31
C HIS A 89 6.27 -14.46 4.82
N VAL A 90 6.42 -14.35 3.50
CA VAL A 90 7.59 -13.74 2.86
C VAL A 90 7.20 -12.39 2.30
N THR A 91 7.77 -11.32 2.85
CA THR A 91 7.52 -9.95 2.40
C THR A 91 8.67 -9.41 1.54
N LEU A 92 8.36 -8.66 0.49
CA LEU A 92 9.33 -7.84 -0.24
C LEU A 92 8.81 -6.40 -0.37
N GLU A 93 9.56 -5.46 0.19
CA GLU A 93 9.29 -4.02 0.03
C GLU A 93 9.95 -3.49 -1.24
N VAL A 94 9.18 -2.76 -2.04
CA VAL A 94 9.64 -2.14 -3.27
C VAL A 94 9.31 -0.65 -3.24
N GLY A 95 10.36 0.16 -3.23
CA GLY A 95 10.26 1.61 -3.37
C GLY A 95 10.02 2.02 -4.83
N TYR A 96 9.09 2.95 -5.07
CA TYR A 96 8.90 3.57 -6.38
C TYR A 96 8.81 5.11 -6.28
N SER A 97 9.26 5.81 -7.32
CA SER A 97 9.22 7.29 -7.41
C SER A 97 7.89 7.78 -7.98
N ASP A 98 7.40 7.08 -8.98
CA ASP A 98 6.25 7.42 -9.80
C ASP A 98 5.59 6.14 -10.35
N PRO A 99 4.36 6.24 -10.87
CA PRO A 99 3.63 5.09 -11.40
C PRO A 99 4.33 4.36 -12.56
N GLU A 100 5.13 5.05 -13.39
CA GLU A 100 5.85 4.39 -14.49
C GLU A 100 6.98 3.51 -13.97
N HIS A 101 7.75 4.01 -13.00
CA HIS A 101 8.76 3.24 -12.30
C HIS A 101 8.13 2.03 -11.58
N ALA A 102 6.99 2.21 -10.91
CA ALA A 102 6.27 1.10 -10.29
C ALA A 102 5.91 0.00 -11.29
N LYS A 103 5.42 0.37 -12.48
CA LYS A 103 5.12 -0.60 -13.55
C LYS A 103 6.36 -1.35 -14.00
N GLN A 104 7.48 -0.65 -14.22
CA GLN A 104 8.74 -1.28 -14.63
C GLN A 104 9.22 -2.31 -13.62
N VAL A 105 9.15 -1.99 -12.32
CA VAL A 105 9.53 -2.94 -11.27
C VAL A 105 8.54 -4.11 -11.21
N LEU A 106 7.23 -3.87 -11.29
CA LEU A 106 6.24 -4.95 -11.30
C LEU A 106 6.45 -5.92 -12.47
N HIS A 107 6.93 -5.44 -13.62
CA HIS A 107 7.21 -6.31 -14.76
C HIS A 107 8.28 -7.36 -14.46
N THR A 108 9.31 -7.03 -13.68
CA THR A 108 10.43 -7.95 -13.37
C THR A 108 10.10 -8.94 -12.24
N LEU A 109 9.11 -8.64 -11.41
CA LEU A 109 8.73 -9.50 -10.28
C LEU A 109 7.94 -10.75 -10.75
N PRO A 110 8.10 -11.91 -10.09
CA PRO A 110 7.22 -13.06 -10.30
C PRO A 110 5.78 -12.76 -9.84
N ARG A 111 4.84 -13.69 -10.04
CA ARG A 111 3.52 -13.61 -9.38
C ARG A 111 3.69 -13.75 -7.87
N PHE A 112 2.79 -13.13 -7.12
CA PHE A 112 2.77 -13.12 -5.67
C PHE A 112 1.34 -13.21 -5.15
N ASP A 113 1.17 -13.62 -3.90
CA ASP A 113 -0.14 -13.90 -3.31
C ASP A 113 -0.93 -12.61 -3.01
N ALA A 114 -0.25 -11.53 -2.58
CA ALA A 114 -0.89 -10.26 -2.31
C ALA A 114 0.03 -9.05 -2.59
N CYS A 115 -0.58 -7.90 -2.89
CA CYS A 115 0.10 -6.61 -2.99
C CYS A 115 -0.53 -5.58 -2.06
N ILE A 116 0.30 -4.94 -1.24
CA ILE A 116 -0.07 -3.79 -0.42
C ILE A 116 0.52 -2.55 -1.05
N VAL A 117 -0.31 -1.56 -1.38
CA VAL A 117 0.10 -0.32 -2.05
C VAL A 117 -0.04 0.85 -1.09
N GLN A 118 1.07 1.49 -0.75
CA GLN A 118 1.08 2.72 0.00
C GLN A 118 1.29 3.92 -0.93
N ASN A 119 0.18 4.53 -1.33
CA ASN A 119 0.22 5.62 -2.32
C ASN A 119 0.38 7.03 -1.69
N SER A 120 0.57 7.13 -0.37
CA SER A 120 0.86 8.40 0.33
C SER A 120 -0.10 9.55 -0.04
N PHE A 121 -1.39 9.26 -0.19
CA PHE A 121 -2.46 10.19 -0.60
C PHE A 121 -2.43 10.68 -2.05
N ASP A 122 -1.58 10.11 -2.90
CA ASP A 122 -1.65 10.33 -4.34
C ASP A 122 -2.73 9.45 -5.00
N ILE A 123 -3.07 9.81 -6.24
CA ILE A 123 -3.95 9.01 -7.10
C ILE A 123 -3.13 7.86 -7.68
N MET A 124 -3.66 6.62 -7.63
CA MET A 124 -3.06 5.47 -8.29
C MET A 124 -3.68 5.34 -9.69
N PRO A 125 -2.90 5.50 -10.78
CA PRO A 125 -3.43 5.38 -12.13
C PRO A 125 -3.96 3.97 -12.42
N VAL A 126 -4.95 3.87 -13.31
CA VAL A 126 -5.59 2.59 -13.71
C VAL A 126 -4.56 1.62 -14.31
N GLU A 127 -3.54 2.15 -14.96
CA GLU A 127 -2.45 1.38 -15.57
C GLU A 127 -1.58 0.70 -14.51
N MET A 128 -1.37 1.34 -13.35
CA MET A 128 -0.64 0.75 -12.23
C MET A 128 -1.46 -0.36 -11.59
N ILE A 129 -2.77 -0.15 -11.37
CA ILE A 129 -3.69 -1.19 -10.89
C ILE A 129 -3.66 -2.39 -11.83
N SER A 130 -3.74 -2.16 -13.14
CA SER A 130 -3.71 -3.20 -14.16
C SER A 130 -2.38 -3.96 -14.16
N ALA A 131 -1.26 -3.28 -13.90
CA ALA A 131 0.05 -3.92 -13.79
C ALA A 131 0.13 -4.83 -12.55
N ILE A 132 -0.44 -4.41 -11.41
CA ILE A 132 -0.52 -5.23 -10.20
C ILE A 132 -1.45 -6.43 -10.40
N ARG A 133 -2.63 -6.22 -11.03
CA ARG A 133 -3.60 -7.30 -11.33
C ARG A 133 -3.02 -8.40 -12.23
N ARG A 134 -2.01 -8.09 -13.06
CA ARG A 134 -1.29 -9.13 -13.83
C ARG A 134 -0.42 -10.05 -12.96
N LYS A 135 -0.15 -9.67 -11.71
CA LYS A 135 0.75 -10.40 -10.80
C LYS A 135 0.00 -11.05 -9.64
N THR A 136 -1.05 -10.41 -9.13
CA THR A 136 -1.89 -10.90 -8.03
C THR A 136 -3.36 -10.54 -8.23
N ASP A 137 -4.25 -11.34 -7.66
CA ASP A 137 -5.67 -11.04 -7.58
C ASP A 137 -6.04 -10.35 -6.25
N THR A 138 -5.12 -10.28 -5.28
CA THR A 138 -5.34 -9.65 -3.96
C THR A 138 -4.56 -8.34 -3.88
N ILE A 139 -5.28 -7.22 -3.89
CA ILE A 139 -4.71 -5.87 -3.83
C ILE A 139 -5.32 -5.12 -2.65
N ILE A 140 -4.46 -4.62 -1.77
CA ILE A 140 -4.82 -3.80 -0.62
C ILE A 140 -4.15 -2.44 -0.79
N VAL A 141 -4.91 -1.36 -0.60
CA VAL A 141 -4.40 0.02 -0.67
C VAL A 141 -4.42 0.65 0.71
N ASP A 142 -3.30 1.22 1.15
CA ASP A 142 -3.23 2.13 2.30
C ASP A 142 -3.64 3.53 1.85
N GLY A 143 -4.90 3.85 2.12
CA GLY A 143 -5.58 5.08 1.73
C GLY A 143 -7.11 4.89 1.68
N ALA A 144 -7.84 5.97 1.91
CA ALA A 144 -9.28 5.97 1.67
C ALA A 144 -9.52 5.94 0.15
N TRP A 145 -10.06 4.83 -0.36
CA TRP A 145 -10.27 4.60 -1.79
C TRP A 145 -11.75 4.67 -2.18
N LEU A 146 -12.03 4.91 -3.46
CA LEU A 146 -13.39 5.00 -3.99
C LEU A 146 -14.09 3.63 -4.00
N VAL A 147 -15.36 3.64 -3.62
CA VAL A 147 -16.28 2.49 -3.65
C VAL A 147 -16.49 2.02 -5.09
N GLY A 148 -16.47 0.71 -5.34
CA GLY A 148 -16.81 0.11 -6.65
C GLY A 148 -15.65 -0.53 -7.43
N THR A 149 -14.46 -0.60 -6.85
CA THR A 149 -13.34 -1.42 -7.37
C THR A 149 -13.19 -2.69 -6.54
N ASP A 150 -12.86 -3.85 -7.14
CA ASP A 150 -12.45 -5.05 -6.38
C ASP A 150 -11.01 -4.89 -5.87
N ILE A 151 -10.81 -3.86 -5.05
CA ILE A 151 -9.55 -3.53 -4.40
C ILE A 151 -9.92 -3.22 -2.95
N ASP A 152 -9.28 -3.92 -2.03
CA ASP A 152 -9.46 -3.66 -0.62
C ASP A 152 -8.72 -2.37 -0.25
N ALA A 153 -9.33 -1.55 0.59
CA ALA A 153 -8.75 -0.29 1.01
C ALA A 153 -8.83 -0.14 2.52
N VAL A 154 -7.70 0.23 3.11
CA VAL A 154 -7.60 0.56 4.53
C VAL A 154 -7.18 2.02 4.60
N GLY A 155 -8.03 2.86 5.16
CA GLY A 155 -7.80 4.28 5.21
C GLY A 155 -8.32 4.88 6.51
N PHE A 156 -8.00 6.15 6.69
CA PHE A 156 -8.47 6.95 7.81
C PHE A 156 -9.44 7.97 7.25
N GLU A 157 -10.60 8.10 7.88
CA GLU A 157 -11.44 9.25 7.66
C GLU A 157 -10.93 10.38 8.57
N TRP A 158 -10.86 11.61 8.05
CA TRP A 158 -10.37 12.74 8.85
C TRP A 158 -11.49 13.55 9.49
N GLY A 159 -12.76 13.27 9.15
CA GLY A 159 -13.91 14.00 9.66
C GLY A 159 -14.01 13.90 11.19
N GLN A 160 -14.15 12.69 11.73
CA GLN A 160 -14.30 12.52 13.19
C GLN A 160 -13.06 13.01 13.94
N SER A 161 -11.87 12.84 13.36
CA SER A 161 -10.61 13.33 13.94
C SER A 161 -10.59 14.86 14.04
N VAL A 162 -11.00 15.57 12.98
CA VAL A 162 -11.12 17.04 12.96
C VAL A 162 -12.14 17.50 14.01
N GLU A 163 -13.32 16.88 14.04
CA GLU A 163 -14.35 17.22 15.03
C GLU A 163 -13.88 17.01 16.47
N THR A 164 -13.19 15.90 16.73
CA THR A 164 -12.62 15.60 18.05
C THR A 164 -11.57 16.64 18.45
N ALA A 165 -10.71 17.05 17.51
CA ALA A 165 -9.71 18.09 17.75
C ALA A 165 -10.35 19.45 18.08
N VAL A 166 -11.36 19.87 17.31
CA VAL A 166 -12.11 21.11 17.56
C VAL A 166 -12.75 21.10 18.95
N ARG A 167 -13.48 20.03 19.30
CA ARG A 167 -14.12 19.91 20.62
C ARG A 167 -13.10 19.97 21.75
N ARG A 168 -11.94 19.36 21.57
CA ARG A 168 -10.86 19.41 22.56
C ARG A 168 -10.33 20.83 22.73
N LEU A 169 -10.10 21.56 21.63
CA LEU A 169 -9.65 22.94 21.70
C LEU A 169 -10.68 23.85 22.37
N MET A 170 -11.96 23.68 22.03
CA MET A 170 -13.07 24.37 22.70
C MET A 170 -13.10 24.10 24.21
N SER A 171 -12.99 22.83 24.62
CA SER A 171 -12.99 22.47 26.05
C SER A 171 -11.80 23.03 26.83
N SER A 172 -10.71 23.36 26.12
CA SER A 172 -9.53 24.02 26.70
C SER A 172 -9.66 25.56 26.73
N GLY A 173 -10.77 26.12 26.25
CA GLY A 173 -11.03 27.56 26.25
C GLY A 173 -10.48 28.33 25.05
N HIS A 174 -10.14 27.65 23.95
CA HIS A 174 -9.74 28.33 22.72
C HIS A 174 -10.96 28.97 22.03
N ASP A 175 -10.83 30.23 21.64
CA ASP A 175 -11.85 31.08 21.03
C ASP A 175 -11.54 31.48 19.57
N CYS A 176 -10.39 31.04 19.05
CA CYS A 176 -10.01 31.21 17.65
C CYS A 176 -9.30 29.96 17.15
N ILE A 177 -9.94 29.23 16.23
CA ILE A 177 -9.42 27.96 15.70
C ILE A 177 -9.29 28.06 14.17
N HIS A 178 -8.07 27.90 13.68
CA HIS A 178 -7.77 27.79 12.26
C HIS A 178 -7.57 26.34 11.85
N TYR A 179 -7.99 26.00 10.64
CA TYR A 179 -7.70 24.70 10.02
C TYR A 179 -6.84 24.91 8.78
N VAL A 180 -5.62 24.38 8.83
CA VAL A 180 -4.71 24.39 7.68
C VAL A 180 -4.69 23.01 7.06
N THR A 181 -5.01 22.94 5.77
CA THR A 181 -5.02 21.69 5.01
C THR A 181 -4.53 21.92 3.58
N THR A 182 -4.58 20.89 2.75
CA THR A 182 -4.15 20.94 1.35
C THR A 182 -5.29 21.16 0.37
N ALA A 183 -4.99 21.83 -0.73
CA ALA A 183 -5.86 21.94 -1.91
C ALA A 183 -5.84 20.68 -2.78
N SER A 184 -4.87 19.78 -2.56
CA SER A 184 -4.80 18.50 -3.27
C SER A 184 -5.94 17.58 -2.84
N PHE A 185 -6.65 17.03 -3.83
CA PHE A 185 -7.78 16.14 -3.58
C PHE A 185 -7.32 14.75 -3.13
N PHE A 186 -7.86 14.30 -2.00
CA PHE A 186 -7.98 12.88 -1.63
C PHE A 186 -9.14 12.73 -0.65
N LEU A 187 -9.79 11.57 -0.65
CA LEU A 187 -11.07 11.38 0.04
C LEU A 187 -11.02 11.74 1.53
N ALA A 188 -9.97 11.34 2.24
CA ALA A 188 -9.82 11.65 3.66
C ALA A 188 -9.79 13.17 3.93
N ASN A 189 -9.08 13.95 3.11
CA ASN A 189 -9.04 15.41 3.22
C ASN A 189 -10.42 16.02 2.98
N GLU A 190 -11.13 15.57 1.95
CA GLU A 190 -12.46 16.09 1.63
C GLU A 190 -13.47 15.79 2.73
N MET A 191 -13.40 14.62 3.36
CA MET A 191 -14.21 14.29 4.54
C MET A 191 -13.90 15.21 5.73
N GLY A 192 -12.61 15.52 5.95
CA GLY A 192 -12.17 16.49 6.95
C GLY A 192 -12.67 17.91 6.67
N LEU A 193 -12.52 18.39 5.44
CA LEU A 193 -13.01 19.69 4.97
C LEU A 193 -14.53 19.82 5.08
N HIS A 194 -15.26 18.79 4.66
CA HIS A 194 -16.72 18.76 4.79
C HIS A 194 -17.13 18.85 6.27
N ARG A 195 -16.47 18.09 7.15
CA ARG A 195 -16.73 18.18 8.59
C ARG A 195 -16.42 19.57 9.16
N TRP A 196 -15.28 20.15 8.78
CA TRP A 196 -14.87 21.49 9.22
C TRP A 196 -15.92 22.55 8.87
N ARG A 197 -16.38 22.55 7.62
CA ARG A 197 -17.41 23.49 7.14
C ARG A 197 -18.72 23.33 7.90
N ASN A 198 -19.16 22.08 8.11
CA ASN A 198 -20.37 21.81 8.88
C ASN A 198 -20.25 22.29 10.33
N LEU A 199 -19.08 22.12 10.96
CA LEU A 199 -18.85 22.63 12.32
C LEU A 199 -18.91 24.16 12.35
N ARG A 200 -18.29 24.84 11.38
CA ARG A 200 -18.33 26.31 11.28
C ARG A 200 -19.75 26.84 11.14
N ASP A 201 -20.63 26.12 10.44
CA ASP A 201 -22.00 26.54 10.22
C ASP A 201 -22.90 26.34 11.46
N THR A 202 -22.38 25.72 12.54
CA THR A 202 -23.10 25.62 13.82
C THR A 202 -23.00 26.90 14.64
N ALA A 203 -24.10 27.32 15.26
CA ALA A 203 -24.16 28.58 16.02
C ALA A 203 -23.15 28.65 17.19
N GLU A 204 -22.83 27.51 17.81
CA GLU A 204 -21.86 27.44 18.90
C GLU A 204 -20.42 27.74 18.44
N LEU A 205 -20.09 27.41 17.19
CA LEU A 205 -18.72 27.42 16.68
C LEU A 205 -18.48 28.48 15.59
N ALA A 206 -19.53 29.14 15.10
CA ALA A 206 -19.45 30.11 14.01
C ALA A 206 -18.49 31.27 14.29
N ASP A 207 -18.43 31.75 15.53
CA ASP A 207 -17.56 32.85 15.92
C ASP A 207 -16.12 32.41 16.25
N VAL A 208 -15.92 31.12 16.53
CA VAL A 208 -14.64 30.53 16.95
C VAL A 208 -13.86 29.95 15.78
N ILE A 209 -14.56 29.29 14.85
CA ILE A 209 -13.97 28.56 13.74
C ILE A 209 -13.76 29.48 12.55
N ARG A 210 -12.52 29.58 12.07
CA ARG A 210 -12.16 30.39 10.91
C ARG A 210 -12.32 29.61 9.59
N PRO A 211 -12.42 30.30 8.44
CA PRO A 211 -12.34 29.64 7.14
C PRO A 211 -11.09 28.77 7.02
N GLU A 212 -11.20 27.67 6.25
CA GLU A 212 -10.06 26.80 6.02
C GLU A 212 -8.95 27.52 5.23
N ILE A 213 -7.70 27.24 5.58
CA ILE A 213 -6.52 27.72 4.87
C ILE A 213 -5.99 26.55 4.04
N LYS A 214 -5.93 26.73 2.72
CA LYS A 214 -5.48 25.69 1.79
C LYS A 214 -4.09 25.99 1.26
N ILE A 215 -3.14 25.13 1.57
CA ILE A 215 -1.82 25.12 0.93
C ILE A 215 -1.84 24.18 -0.28
N ALA A 216 -0.97 24.39 -1.27
CA ALA A 216 -1.02 23.60 -2.52
C ALA A 216 -0.82 22.09 -2.28
N ARG A 217 0.16 21.73 -1.44
CA ARG A 217 0.49 20.37 -1.01
C ARG A 217 0.96 20.37 0.43
N LEU A 218 0.70 19.29 1.16
CA LEU A 218 1.25 19.10 2.50
C LEU A 218 2.77 18.96 2.41
N PRO A 219 3.54 19.80 3.13
CA PRO A 219 4.99 19.70 3.19
C PRO A 219 5.41 18.33 3.69
N THR A 220 6.46 17.77 3.08
CA THR A 220 7.07 16.51 3.53
C THR A 220 8.17 16.76 4.57
N LYS A 221 8.57 18.03 4.76
CA LYS A 221 9.50 18.56 5.75
C LYS A 221 9.02 19.95 6.17
N ASP A 222 9.45 20.41 7.33
CA ASP A 222 9.21 21.76 7.84
C ASP A 222 7.71 22.14 7.80
N TYR A 223 6.87 21.15 8.15
CA TYR A 223 5.42 21.27 8.11
C TYR A 223 4.93 22.42 8.98
N GLU A 224 5.49 22.52 10.18
CA GLU A 224 5.17 23.55 11.17
C GLU A 224 5.45 24.95 10.63
N GLU A 225 6.61 25.16 10.00
CA GLU A 225 6.99 26.46 9.43
C GLU A 225 6.07 26.87 8.28
N ALA A 226 5.76 25.93 7.38
CA ALA A 226 4.84 26.17 6.27
C ALA A 226 3.41 26.48 6.75
N VAL A 227 2.95 25.79 7.79
CA VAL A 227 1.64 26.04 8.42
C VAL A 227 1.61 27.40 9.08
N VAL A 228 2.64 27.78 9.83
CA VAL A 228 2.74 29.11 10.47
C VAL A 228 2.74 30.20 9.41
N ALA A 229 3.54 30.06 8.35
CA ALA A 229 3.57 31.02 7.25
C ALA A 229 2.20 31.19 6.58
N ALA A 230 1.47 30.08 6.37
CA ALA A 230 0.13 30.11 5.79
C ALA A 230 -0.89 30.82 6.70
N ILE A 231 -0.81 30.60 8.03
CA ILE A 231 -1.67 31.29 9.00
C ILE A 231 -1.36 32.79 9.01
N VAL A 232 -0.08 33.17 9.09
CA VAL A 232 0.34 34.59 9.11
C VAL A 232 -0.14 35.31 7.86
N SER A 233 0.00 34.69 6.68
CA SER A 233 -0.52 35.24 5.42
C SER A 233 -2.03 35.42 5.46
N ALA A 234 -2.79 34.42 5.93
CA ALA A 234 -4.25 34.46 5.95
C ALA A 234 -4.85 35.41 7.00
N VAL A 235 -4.09 35.73 8.07
CA VAL A 235 -4.51 36.69 9.12
C VAL A 235 -4.15 38.13 8.75
N SER A 236 -3.21 38.32 7.80
CA SER A 236 -2.75 39.65 7.37
C SER A 236 -3.55 40.22 6.18
N GLU A 237 -4.37 39.39 5.54
CA GLU A 237 -5.36 39.78 4.50
C GLU A 237 -6.70 40.20 5.12
#